data_AF-A0A1I2Q1R1-F1
#
_entry.id   AF-A0A1I2Q1R1-F1
#
_cell.length_a   1.000
_cell.length_b   1.000
_cell.length_c   1.000
_cell.angle_alpha   90.00
_cell.angle_beta   90.00
_cell.angle_gamma   90.00
#
_symmetry.space_group_name_H-M   'P 1'
#
loop_
_entity.id
_entity.type
_entity.pdbx_description
1 polymer ?
#
loop_
_entity_poly.entity_id
_entity_poly.type
_entity_poly.pdbx_seq_one_letter_code
_entity_poly.pdbx_strand_id
1 'polypeptide(L)'
;MLLRSRITALMLCTLMVFSATFSLALPQARADTVNDAAKQLAQVYDQVALDPDGESDVASAKAKLAKLSRDPNSDPWPDVFDILLTNQVIAKLGGEAEAKNKIIDFVCDLANVQYSTKPGDLRKNVENFREQHASTVTALFGNDFTIDDLYDYLLAAKGEIPNVITNDVANLIALASGDYGQIRNAAEGWTRDALTRAAGGQYGIFVDKLSALGWSIDKLIEAKDLISSEVDPGYAGEIALMKAGVRSETYFLKEGKEWDHNINLKAGDTMPLKLSVLGFSQAGYVLHWQIDDTGVATVDDSTKTLTGVTKGKTTLRAYLNNPDTDWVYQETVHVTGGSAHGPSME
;
A
#
# COMPACT_ATOMS: atom_id res chain seq x y z
N MET A 1 33.90 -1.88 10.73
CA MET A 1 33.93 -2.86 9.64
C MET A 1 32.56 -3.50 9.63
N LEU A 2 31.58 -2.74 9.12
CA LEU A 2 31.12 -2.75 7.73
C LEU A 2 30.36 -4.03 7.41
N LEU A 3 29.16 -3.79 6.90
CA LEU A 3 28.48 -4.60 5.89
C LEU A 3 27.73 -5.83 6.42
N ARG A 4 26.40 -5.83 6.25
CA ARG A 4 25.64 -6.74 5.35
C ARG A 4 24.20 -6.91 5.84
N SER A 5 23.22 -6.69 4.95
CA SER A 5 21.81 -7.20 4.95
C SER A 5 20.90 -6.12 4.29
N ARG A 6 20.57 -6.02 2.99
CA ARG A 6 20.24 -6.88 1.80
C ARG A 6 18.80 -7.46 1.83
N ILE A 7 17.95 -7.17 0.81
CA ILE A 7 16.45 -7.07 0.79
C ILE A 7 15.71 -7.50 -0.57
N THR A 8 14.35 -7.77 -0.74
CA THR A 8 13.48 -8.16 -2.00
C THR A 8 12.41 -7.28 -2.72
N ALA A 9 12.58 -6.80 -3.98
CA ALA A 9 11.70 -5.88 -4.68
C ALA A 9 11.72 -5.82 -6.21
N LEU A 10 12.77 -6.18 -6.94
CA LEU A 10 12.83 -5.96 -8.39
C LEU A 10 11.84 -6.77 -9.25
N MET A 11 11.05 -7.65 -8.65
CA MET A 11 9.79 -8.12 -9.24
C MET A 11 8.63 -8.09 -8.23
N LEU A 12 8.74 -7.31 -7.17
CA LEU A 12 7.90 -7.44 -5.97
C LEU A 12 7.45 -6.11 -5.36
N CYS A 13 8.24 -5.03 -5.44
CA CYS A 13 7.87 -3.78 -4.73
C CYS A 13 7.27 -2.68 -5.58
N THR A 14 6.97 -2.96 -6.85
CA THR A 14 5.84 -2.29 -7.49
C THR A 14 4.69 -3.24 -7.78
N LEU A 15 4.94 -4.53 -7.61
CA LEU A 15 3.86 -5.49 -7.57
C LEU A 15 2.98 -5.28 -6.34
N MET A 16 3.41 -4.45 -5.38
CA MET A 16 2.53 -3.86 -4.40
C MET A 16 2.76 -2.38 -4.03
N VAL A 17 2.26 -1.45 -4.86
CA VAL A 17 1.34 -0.42 -4.29
C VAL A 17 0.09 -1.12 -3.68
N PHE A 18 -0.06 -2.42 -3.93
CA PHE A 18 -0.98 -3.48 -3.50
C PHE A 18 -0.81 -4.21 -2.16
N SER A 19 -0.23 -3.58 -1.16
CA SER A 19 -1.01 -3.50 0.07
C SER A 19 -2.18 -2.51 -0.11
N ALA A 20 -2.41 -1.97 -1.31
CA ALA A 20 -3.73 -1.64 -1.78
C ALA A 20 -4.65 -2.83 -1.48
N THR A 21 -5.31 -2.68 -0.35
CA THR A 21 -6.58 -3.22 0.03
C THR A 21 -6.78 -4.36 1.02
N PHE A 22 -6.46 -4.18 2.32
CA PHE A 22 -7.05 -4.94 3.43
C PHE A 22 -8.61 -4.98 3.44
N SER A 23 -9.25 -5.60 2.45
CA SER A 23 -10.61 -6.13 2.63
C SER A 23 -10.66 -7.60 2.22
N LEU A 24 -11.47 -8.34 2.98
CA LEU A 24 -11.74 -9.76 2.81
C LEU A 24 -12.53 -10.00 1.52
N ALA A 25 -11.90 -10.61 0.52
CA ALA A 25 -12.63 -11.30 -0.55
C ALA A 25 -11.99 -12.67 -0.86
N LEU A 26 -12.87 -13.68 -0.94
CA LEU A 26 -12.58 -15.08 -1.21
C LEU A 26 -11.90 -15.28 -2.58
N PRO A 27 -11.20 -16.40 -2.82
CA PRO A 27 -10.47 -16.64 -4.07
C PRO A 27 -11.43 -16.64 -5.26
N GLN A 28 -11.30 -15.68 -6.17
CA GLN A 28 -11.93 -15.68 -7.49
C GLN A 28 -10.94 -16.08 -8.59
N ALA A 29 -11.48 -16.44 -9.75
CA ALA A 29 -10.81 -17.17 -10.82
C ALA A 29 -9.69 -16.39 -11.53
N ARG A 30 -8.70 -17.12 -12.07
CA ARG A 30 -7.45 -16.66 -12.73
C ARG A 30 -7.52 -15.50 -13.74
N ALA A 31 -8.67 -15.18 -14.33
CA ALA A 31 -8.81 -14.05 -15.27
C ALA A 31 -9.10 -12.71 -14.55
N ASP A 32 -9.47 -12.74 -13.27
CA ASP A 32 -9.86 -11.58 -12.48
C ASP A 32 -8.67 -10.93 -11.74
N THR A 33 -7.52 -11.61 -11.63
CA THR A 33 -6.39 -11.17 -10.78
C THR A 33 -5.82 -9.80 -11.20
N VAL A 34 -5.62 -9.53 -12.50
CA VAL A 34 -5.14 -8.21 -12.98
C VAL A 34 -6.22 -7.11 -12.87
N ASN A 35 -7.50 -7.48 -12.94
CA ASN A 35 -8.59 -6.53 -12.78
C ASN A 35 -8.72 -6.11 -11.32
N ASP A 36 -8.75 -7.09 -10.42
CA ASP A 36 -8.74 -6.84 -8.99
C ASP A 36 -7.48 -6.11 -8.60
N ALA A 37 -6.38 -6.38 -9.31
CA ALA A 37 -5.15 -5.70 -9.09
C ALA A 37 -5.23 -4.17 -9.23
N ALA A 38 -5.68 -3.78 -10.42
CA ALA A 38 -5.86 -2.40 -10.77
C ALA A 38 -6.92 -1.71 -9.89
N LYS A 39 -8.01 -2.41 -9.53
CA LYS A 39 -9.05 -1.86 -8.64
C LYS A 39 -8.49 -1.51 -7.27
N GLN A 40 -7.73 -2.43 -6.69
CA GLN A 40 -7.17 -2.21 -5.37
C GLN A 40 -6.23 -1.01 -5.41
N LEU A 41 -5.28 -1.01 -6.32
CA LEU A 41 -4.37 0.13 -6.53
C LEU A 41 -5.11 1.46 -6.72
N ALA A 42 -6.23 1.45 -7.46
CA ALA A 42 -7.04 2.65 -7.66
C ALA A 42 -7.59 3.20 -6.34
N GLN A 43 -8.01 2.33 -5.41
CA GLN A 43 -8.48 2.75 -4.07
C GLN A 43 -7.36 3.45 -3.28
N VAL A 44 -6.11 3.02 -3.42
CA VAL A 44 -4.98 3.76 -2.81
C VAL A 44 -4.81 5.12 -3.44
N TYR A 45 -4.84 5.21 -4.78
CA TYR A 45 -4.70 6.50 -5.45
C TYR A 45 -5.85 7.47 -5.17
N ASP A 46 -7.07 6.96 -4.96
CA ASP A 46 -8.20 7.78 -4.51
C ASP A 46 -7.90 8.40 -3.13
N GLN A 47 -7.16 7.70 -2.25
CA GLN A 47 -6.71 8.23 -0.96
C GLN A 47 -5.51 9.18 -1.07
N VAL A 48 -4.61 8.98 -2.05
CA VAL A 48 -3.53 9.95 -2.34
C VAL A 48 -4.12 11.29 -2.75
N ALA A 49 -5.18 11.30 -3.57
CA ALA A 49 -5.83 12.53 -4.03
C ALA A 49 -6.49 13.35 -2.89
N LEU A 50 -6.64 12.77 -1.70
CA LEU A 50 -7.11 13.47 -0.49
C LEU A 50 -5.96 14.13 0.29
N ASP A 51 -4.71 13.96 -0.14
CA ASP A 51 -3.49 14.46 0.48
C ASP A 51 -2.63 15.20 -0.57
N PRO A 52 -2.88 16.51 -0.79
CA PRO A 52 -2.24 17.25 -1.88
C PRO A 52 -0.70 17.27 -1.81
N ASP A 53 -0.13 17.28 -0.61
CA ASP A 53 1.31 17.22 -0.41
C ASP A 53 1.83 15.83 -0.84
N GLY A 54 1.16 14.77 -0.39
CA GLY A 54 1.46 13.40 -0.81
C GLY A 54 1.31 13.17 -2.32
N GLU A 55 0.28 13.73 -2.95
CA GLU A 55 0.09 13.68 -4.41
C GLU A 55 1.26 14.37 -5.15
N SER A 56 1.71 15.53 -4.65
CA SER A 56 2.86 16.25 -5.18
C SER A 56 4.17 15.46 -5.03
N ASP A 57 4.36 14.76 -3.92
CA ASP A 57 5.53 13.91 -3.68
C ASP A 57 5.57 12.71 -4.65
N VAL A 58 4.45 12.03 -4.85
CA VAL A 58 4.32 10.93 -5.83
C VAL A 58 4.57 11.43 -7.25
N ALA A 59 4.01 12.60 -7.61
CA ALA A 59 4.24 13.20 -8.92
C ALA A 59 5.71 13.60 -9.14
N SER A 60 6.38 14.07 -8.10
CA SER A 60 7.80 14.41 -8.12
C SER A 60 8.68 13.17 -8.33
N ALA A 61 8.37 12.07 -7.65
CA ALA A 61 9.05 10.79 -7.83
C ALA A 61 8.89 10.26 -9.26
N LYS A 62 7.67 10.30 -9.81
CA LYS A 62 7.39 9.96 -11.21
C LYS A 62 8.20 10.81 -12.19
N ALA A 63 8.28 12.12 -11.96
CA ALA A 63 9.00 13.04 -12.84
C ALA A 63 10.52 12.80 -12.82
N LYS A 64 11.08 12.40 -11.68
CA LYS A 64 12.49 11.98 -11.57
C LYS A 64 12.73 10.64 -12.24
N LEU A 65 11.85 9.66 -12.03
CA LEU A 65 11.91 8.37 -12.72
C LEU A 65 11.93 8.52 -14.25
N ALA A 66 11.08 9.39 -14.80
CA ALA A 66 11.05 9.66 -16.24
C ALA A 66 12.35 10.27 -16.78
N LYS A 67 13.20 10.84 -15.91
CA LYS A 67 14.50 11.41 -16.24
C LYS A 67 15.67 10.50 -15.84
N LEU A 68 15.39 9.37 -15.19
CA LEU A 68 16.41 8.41 -14.83
C LEU A 68 17.08 7.91 -16.11
N SER A 69 18.41 8.00 -16.15
CA SER A 69 19.17 7.54 -17.30
C SER A 69 18.89 6.06 -17.57
N ARG A 70 18.87 5.67 -18.85
CA ARG A 70 18.73 4.27 -19.28
C ARG A 70 20.07 3.69 -19.77
N ASP A 71 21.17 4.42 -19.59
CA ASP A 71 22.52 3.93 -19.89
C ASP A 71 22.99 2.95 -18.80
N PRO A 72 23.31 1.69 -19.12
CA PRO A 72 23.79 0.69 -18.16
C PRO A 72 25.02 1.09 -17.34
N ASN A 73 25.78 2.09 -17.77
CA ASN A 73 26.99 2.56 -17.08
C ASN A 73 26.75 3.79 -16.20
N SER A 74 25.54 4.34 -16.23
CA SER A 74 25.15 5.48 -15.39
C SER A 74 24.48 5.04 -14.11
N ASP A 75 24.61 5.83 -13.05
CA ASP A 75 23.93 5.54 -11.78
C ASP A 75 22.40 5.49 -11.97
N PRO A 76 21.70 4.58 -11.27
CA PRO A 76 22.18 3.64 -10.24
C PRO A 76 22.55 2.25 -10.79
N TRP A 77 22.65 2.08 -12.11
CA TRP A 77 22.65 0.76 -12.74
C TRP A 77 23.85 -0.13 -12.40
N PRO A 78 25.10 0.37 -12.30
CA PRO A 78 26.22 -0.46 -11.86
C PRO A 78 25.95 -1.18 -10.54
N ASP A 79 25.46 -0.45 -9.53
CA ASP A 79 25.16 -1.02 -8.21
C ASP A 79 23.96 -1.99 -8.27
N VAL A 80 22.95 -1.69 -9.10
CA VAL A 80 21.83 -2.61 -9.35
C VAL A 80 22.30 -3.91 -10.00
N PHE A 81 23.23 -3.84 -10.96
CA PHE A 81 23.75 -5.01 -11.65
C PHE A 81 24.66 -5.86 -10.78
N ASP A 82 25.43 -5.27 -9.88
CA ASP A 82 26.22 -6.00 -8.88
C ASP A 82 25.35 -6.94 -8.02
N ILE A 83 24.04 -6.65 -7.94
CA ILE A 83 23.06 -7.44 -7.20
C ILE A 83 22.30 -8.40 -8.11
N LEU A 84 21.77 -7.92 -9.23
CA LEU A 84 20.84 -8.68 -10.07
C LEU A 84 21.47 -9.46 -11.22
N LEU A 85 22.61 -9.00 -11.76
CA LEU A 85 23.15 -9.51 -13.01
C LEU A 85 24.03 -10.74 -12.79
N THR A 86 23.40 -11.84 -12.38
CA THR A 86 24.11 -13.11 -12.17
C THR A 86 24.41 -13.82 -13.50
N ASN A 87 25.34 -14.77 -13.49
CA ASN A 87 25.61 -15.63 -14.66
C ASN A 87 24.34 -16.33 -15.18
N GLN A 88 23.40 -16.64 -14.28
CA GLN A 88 22.18 -17.38 -14.62
C GLN A 88 21.18 -16.46 -15.31
N VAL A 89 21.09 -15.22 -14.84
CA VAL A 89 20.29 -14.16 -15.48
C VAL A 89 20.86 -13.80 -16.84
N ILE A 90 22.19 -13.62 -16.95
CA ILE A 90 22.89 -13.38 -18.21
C ILE A 90 22.57 -14.49 -19.22
N ALA A 91 22.70 -15.76 -18.81
CA ALA A 91 22.43 -16.90 -19.68
C ALA A 91 20.96 -16.96 -20.13
N LYS A 92 20.01 -16.63 -19.25
CA LYS A 92 18.56 -16.67 -19.54
C LYS A 92 18.07 -15.50 -20.40
N LEU A 93 18.70 -14.33 -20.28
CA LEU A 93 18.25 -13.11 -20.95
C LEU A 93 18.96 -12.83 -22.27
N GLY A 94 19.91 -13.68 -22.69
CA GLY A 94 20.54 -13.62 -24.01
C GLY A 94 21.93 -12.97 -24.04
N GLY A 95 22.62 -12.93 -22.90
CA GLY A 95 23.95 -12.30 -22.77
C GLY A 95 23.91 -11.04 -21.91
N GLU A 96 25.08 -10.54 -21.54
CA GLU A 96 25.22 -9.50 -20.52
C GLU A 96 24.58 -8.17 -20.94
N ALA A 97 24.86 -7.70 -22.15
CA ALA A 97 24.31 -6.44 -22.66
C ALA A 97 22.76 -6.47 -22.75
N GLU A 98 22.21 -7.56 -23.27
CA GLU A 98 20.77 -7.75 -23.40
C GLU A 98 20.10 -7.87 -22.02
N ALA A 99 20.72 -8.60 -21.09
CA ALA A 99 20.24 -8.73 -19.72
C ALA A 99 20.20 -7.37 -19.00
N LYS A 100 21.25 -6.55 -19.14
CA LYS A 100 21.29 -5.19 -18.57
C LYS A 100 20.14 -4.32 -19.08
N ASN A 101 19.93 -4.27 -20.39
CA ASN A 101 18.85 -3.48 -20.99
C ASN A 101 17.47 -3.97 -20.53
N LYS A 102 17.24 -5.29 -20.54
CA LYS A 102 15.96 -5.87 -20.07
C LYS A 102 15.71 -5.58 -18.60
N ILE A 103 16.73 -5.64 -17.74
CA ILE A 103 16.59 -5.27 -16.33
C ILE A 103 16.21 -3.79 -16.22
N ILE A 104 16.93 -2.89 -16.89
CA ILE A 104 16.62 -1.45 -16.87
C ILE A 104 15.16 -1.19 -17.29
N ASP A 105 14.73 -1.77 -18.41
CA ASP A 105 13.40 -1.56 -18.95
C ASP A 105 12.33 -2.10 -18.03
N PHE A 106 12.48 -3.36 -17.61
CA PHE A 106 11.59 -4.00 -16.66
C PHE A 106 11.40 -3.14 -15.41
N VAL A 107 12.49 -2.66 -14.85
CA VAL A 107 12.51 -1.99 -13.55
C VAL A 107 11.91 -0.59 -13.61
N CYS A 108 12.25 0.18 -14.63
CA CYS A 108 11.70 1.53 -14.77
C CYS A 108 10.23 1.51 -15.19
N ASP A 109 9.83 0.59 -16.08
CA ASP A 109 8.43 0.46 -16.48
C ASP A 109 7.57 -0.01 -15.31
N LEU A 110 8.14 -0.91 -14.49
CA LEU A 110 7.57 -1.30 -13.21
C LEU A 110 7.41 -0.07 -12.32
N ALA A 111 8.47 0.67 -11.98
CA ALA A 111 8.38 1.87 -11.14
C ALA A 111 7.40 2.95 -11.68
N ASN A 112 7.17 3.01 -12.99
CA ASN A 112 6.19 3.90 -13.58
C ASN A 112 4.74 3.49 -13.26
N VAL A 113 4.46 2.21 -13.08
CA VAL A 113 3.21 1.72 -12.48
C VAL A 113 3.11 2.18 -11.01
N GLN A 114 4.24 2.16 -10.27
CA GLN A 114 4.27 2.51 -8.83
C GLN A 114 3.85 3.93 -8.55
N TYR A 115 4.35 4.87 -9.34
CA TYR A 115 4.11 6.31 -9.18
C TYR A 115 3.04 6.80 -10.18
N SER A 116 2.13 5.93 -10.60
CA SER A 116 1.04 6.27 -11.50
C SER A 116 0.00 7.18 -10.85
N THR A 117 0.21 8.49 -10.96
CA THR A 117 -0.65 9.57 -10.41
C THR A 117 -2.14 9.61 -10.79
N LYS A 118 -2.68 8.67 -11.57
CA LYS A 118 -4.08 8.70 -12.03
C LYS A 118 -4.75 7.32 -11.95
N PRO A 119 -5.86 7.17 -11.18
CA PRO A 119 -6.61 5.92 -11.07
C PRO A 119 -7.04 5.33 -12.43
N GLY A 120 -7.45 6.18 -13.38
CA GLY A 120 -7.90 5.75 -14.71
C GLY A 120 -6.83 5.16 -15.63
N ASP A 121 -5.55 5.51 -15.41
CA ASP A 121 -4.43 5.03 -16.24
C ASP A 121 -3.81 3.74 -15.68
N LEU A 122 -4.08 3.43 -14.41
CA LEU A 122 -3.41 2.40 -13.64
C LEU A 122 -3.66 0.99 -14.17
N ARG A 123 -4.91 0.67 -14.50
CA ARG A 123 -5.27 -0.61 -15.14
C ARG A 123 -4.46 -0.80 -16.42
N LYS A 124 -4.48 0.21 -17.29
CA LYS A 124 -3.78 0.17 -18.57
C LYS A 124 -2.27 0.05 -18.36
N ASN A 125 -1.71 0.72 -17.36
CA ASN A 125 -0.28 0.64 -17.04
C ASN A 125 0.12 -0.77 -16.57
N VAL A 126 -0.70 -1.41 -15.73
CA VAL A 126 -0.48 -2.81 -15.29
C VAL A 126 -0.62 -3.78 -16.47
N GLU A 127 -1.64 -3.62 -17.32
CA GLU A 127 -1.84 -4.45 -18.52
C GLU A 127 -0.67 -4.31 -19.50
N ASN A 128 -0.25 -3.07 -19.80
CA ASN A 128 0.90 -2.80 -20.67
C ASN A 128 2.19 -3.42 -20.11
N PHE A 129 2.43 -3.26 -18.81
CA PHE A 129 3.60 -3.85 -18.15
C PHE A 129 3.61 -5.37 -18.29
N ARG A 130 2.48 -6.02 -18.02
CA ARG A 130 2.30 -7.48 -18.17
C ARG A 130 2.61 -7.93 -19.59
N GLU A 131 2.04 -7.25 -20.59
CA GLU A 131 2.23 -7.61 -22.01
C GLU A 131 3.68 -7.42 -22.48
N GLN A 132 4.30 -6.30 -22.12
CA GLN A 132 5.66 -5.97 -22.53
C GLN A 132 6.70 -6.92 -21.92
N HIS A 133 6.51 -7.30 -20.66
CA HIS A 133 7.53 -8.04 -19.89
C HIS A 133 7.25 -9.54 -19.73
N ALA A 134 6.14 -10.06 -20.27
CA ALA A 134 5.80 -11.48 -20.21
C ALA A 134 6.93 -12.40 -20.72
N SER A 135 7.60 -12.02 -21.81
CA SER A 135 8.71 -12.80 -22.37
C SER A 135 9.95 -12.82 -21.47
N THR A 136 10.26 -11.69 -20.83
CA THR A 136 11.34 -11.57 -19.84
C THR A 136 11.06 -12.45 -18.62
N VAL A 137 9.84 -12.40 -18.08
CA VAL A 137 9.41 -13.26 -16.96
C VAL A 137 9.51 -14.73 -17.34
N THR A 138 9.00 -15.11 -18.51
CA THR A 138 9.06 -16.50 -19.00
C THR A 138 10.50 -16.99 -19.17
N ALA A 139 11.40 -16.14 -19.69
CA ALA A 139 12.82 -16.50 -19.83
C ALA A 139 13.49 -16.75 -18.47
N LEU A 140 13.16 -15.93 -17.47
CA LEU A 140 13.72 -16.02 -16.13
C LEU A 140 13.18 -17.22 -15.35
N PHE A 141 11.86 -17.38 -15.28
CA PHE A 141 11.21 -18.36 -14.40
C PHE A 141 10.78 -19.66 -15.11
N GLY A 142 10.72 -19.67 -16.43
CA GLY A 142 10.23 -20.80 -17.22
C GLY A 142 8.72 -20.75 -17.47
N ASN A 143 8.21 -21.76 -18.17
CA ASN A 143 6.78 -21.84 -18.54
C ASN A 143 5.87 -22.35 -17.42
N ASP A 144 6.46 -22.91 -16.36
CA ASP A 144 5.79 -23.44 -15.18
C ASP A 144 5.54 -22.38 -14.10
N PHE A 145 5.90 -21.13 -14.36
CA PHE A 145 5.62 -19.98 -13.52
C PHE A 145 5.21 -18.79 -14.39
N THR A 146 4.02 -18.28 -14.16
CA THR A 146 3.44 -17.16 -14.91
C THR A 146 3.42 -15.89 -14.07
N ILE A 147 3.19 -14.75 -14.72
CA ILE A 147 2.95 -13.49 -14.01
C ILE A 147 1.71 -13.55 -13.13
N ASP A 148 0.73 -14.39 -13.48
CA ASP A 148 -0.49 -14.59 -12.69
C ASP A 148 -0.17 -15.37 -11.39
N ASP A 149 0.74 -16.36 -11.44
CA ASP A 149 1.23 -17.05 -10.23
C ASP A 149 2.03 -16.11 -9.32
N LEU A 150 2.73 -15.13 -9.89
CA LEU A 150 3.39 -14.06 -9.14
C LEU A 150 2.36 -13.16 -8.42
N TYR A 151 1.29 -12.74 -9.11
CA TYR A 151 0.19 -11.99 -8.48
C TYR A 151 -0.47 -12.78 -7.35
N ASP A 152 -0.76 -14.06 -7.54
CA ASP A 152 -1.39 -14.90 -6.52
C ASP A 152 -0.49 -15.03 -5.27
N TYR A 153 0.83 -15.17 -5.47
CA TYR A 153 1.80 -15.18 -4.37
C TYR A 153 1.81 -13.87 -3.58
N LEU A 154 1.70 -12.72 -4.25
CA LEU A 154 1.66 -11.42 -3.61
C LEU A 154 0.38 -11.21 -2.80
N LEU A 155 -0.75 -11.66 -3.32
CA LEU A 155 -2.02 -11.65 -2.60
C LEU A 155 -1.96 -12.56 -1.36
N ALA A 156 -1.29 -13.70 -1.44
CA ALA A 156 -1.04 -14.56 -0.28
C ALA A 156 -0.15 -13.85 0.75
N ALA A 157 0.93 -13.19 0.33
CA ALA A 157 1.79 -12.39 1.20
C ALA A 157 1.02 -11.26 1.89
N LYS A 158 0.17 -10.55 1.15
CA LYS A 158 -0.74 -9.55 1.73
C LYS A 158 -1.62 -10.13 2.84
N GLY A 159 -2.18 -11.33 2.65
CA GLY A 159 -2.97 -12.02 3.67
C GLY A 159 -2.21 -12.32 4.97
N GLU A 160 -0.88 -12.42 4.91
CA GLU A 160 -0.02 -12.63 6.09
C GLU A 160 0.34 -11.35 6.83
N ILE A 161 0.15 -10.17 6.23
CA ILE A 161 0.54 -8.89 6.85
C ILE A 161 -0.10 -8.68 8.23
N PRO A 162 -1.42 -8.90 8.45
CA PRO A 162 -1.99 -8.81 9.80
C PRO A 162 -1.31 -9.74 10.81
N ASN A 163 -0.92 -10.96 10.41
CA ASN A 163 -0.23 -11.91 11.29
C ASN A 163 1.20 -11.48 11.62
N VAL A 164 1.82 -10.71 10.72
CA VAL A 164 3.15 -10.13 10.93
C VAL A 164 3.06 -8.90 11.84
N ILE A 165 2.11 -8.00 11.57
CA ILE A 165 1.92 -6.73 12.29
C ILE A 165 1.38 -6.95 13.72
N THR A 166 0.51 -7.96 13.95
CA THR A 166 -0.08 -8.23 15.29
C THR A 166 0.95 -8.54 16.38
N ASN A 167 2.18 -8.93 16.00
CA ASN A 167 3.29 -9.15 16.94
C ASN A 167 4.09 -7.86 17.24
N ASP A 168 3.71 -6.73 16.65
CA ASP A 168 4.47 -5.48 16.63
C ASP A 168 3.58 -4.26 16.98
N VAL A 169 2.97 -4.33 18.17
CA VAL A 169 2.07 -3.30 18.69
C VAL A 169 2.75 -1.91 18.76
N ALA A 170 4.06 -1.85 18.97
CA ALA A 170 4.82 -0.60 19.00
C ALA A 170 4.86 0.09 17.63
N ASN A 171 5.03 -0.65 16.54
CA ASN A 171 5.02 -0.09 15.20
C ASN A 171 3.60 0.14 14.66
N LEU A 172 2.56 -0.55 15.18
CA LEU A 172 1.15 -0.14 15.03
C LEU A 172 0.88 1.20 15.71
N ILE A 173 1.45 1.41 16.90
CA ILE A 173 1.42 2.71 17.58
C ILE A 173 2.26 3.74 16.80
N ALA A 174 3.33 3.34 16.11
CA ALA A 174 4.11 4.23 15.23
C ALA A 174 3.37 4.61 13.94
N LEU A 175 2.64 3.67 13.33
CA LEU A 175 1.60 3.91 12.33
C LEU A 175 0.62 4.98 12.82
N ALA A 176 0.29 4.93 14.12
CA ALA A 176 -0.49 5.92 14.84
C ALA A 176 0.33 7.05 15.51
N SER A 177 1.63 7.23 15.22
CA SER A 177 2.44 8.35 15.72
C SER A 177 2.93 9.30 14.61
N GLY A 178 2.69 8.95 13.34
CA GLY A 178 2.96 9.82 12.18
C GLY A 178 4.41 9.86 11.74
N ASP A 179 5.29 9.03 12.33
CA ASP A 179 6.68 8.89 11.88
C ASP A 179 6.76 7.88 10.73
N TYR A 180 6.31 8.31 9.55
CA TYR A 180 6.31 7.48 8.34
C TYR A 180 7.71 7.07 7.86
N GLY A 181 8.77 7.73 8.33
CA GLY A 181 10.14 7.27 8.12
C GLY A 181 10.44 5.99 8.91
N GLN A 182 10.07 5.95 10.20
CA GLN A 182 10.16 4.73 11.00
C GLN A 182 9.21 3.64 10.50
N ILE A 183 7.98 4.00 10.13
CA ILE A 183 7.01 3.04 9.56
C ILE A 183 7.55 2.45 8.26
N ARG A 184 8.18 3.23 7.37
CA ARG A 184 8.78 2.71 6.13
C ARG A 184 9.83 1.64 6.41
N ASN A 185 10.67 1.85 7.40
CA ASN A 185 11.67 0.85 7.81
C ASN A 185 11.02 -0.41 8.42
N ALA A 186 9.97 -0.24 9.23
CA ALA A 186 9.21 -1.36 9.77
C ALA A 186 8.45 -2.14 8.68
N ALA A 187 7.84 -1.43 7.73
CA ALA A 187 7.07 -1.96 6.62
C ALA A 187 7.92 -2.79 5.66
N GLU A 188 9.18 -2.40 5.44
CA GLU A 188 10.15 -3.23 4.72
C GLU A 188 10.34 -4.60 5.40
N GLY A 189 10.48 -4.58 6.73
CA GLY A 189 10.58 -5.79 7.54
C GLY A 189 9.31 -6.64 7.52
N TRP A 190 8.15 -6.00 7.66
CA TRP A 190 6.86 -6.69 7.62
C TRP A 190 6.60 -7.33 6.26
N THR A 191 6.92 -6.61 5.18
CA THR A 191 6.79 -7.09 3.81
C THR A 191 7.66 -8.32 3.60
N ARG A 192 8.93 -8.27 4.03
CA ARG A 192 9.84 -9.43 3.95
C ARG A 192 9.29 -10.64 4.71
N ASP A 193 8.81 -10.44 5.93
CA ASP A 193 8.29 -11.54 6.76
C ASP A 193 6.99 -12.12 6.17
N ALA A 194 6.12 -11.27 5.64
CA ALA A 194 4.88 -11.66 5.00
C ALA A 194 5.14 -12.49 3.72
N LEU A 195 6.08 -12.05 2.88
CA LEU A 195 6.54 -12.79 1.71
C LEU A 195 7.13 -14.15 2.09
N THR A 196 7.98 -14.16 3.12
CA THR A 196 8.58 -15.40 3.61
C THR A 196 7.54 -16.39 4.13
N ARG A 197 6.50 -15.92 4.82
CA ARG A 197 5.39 -16.76 5.29
C ARG A 197 4.55 -17.30 4.14
N ALA A 198 4.24 -16.46 3.16
CA ALA A 198 3.45 -16.87 1.98
C ALA A 198 4.19 -17.84 1.08
N ALA A 199 5.53 -17.91 1.14
CA ALA A 199 6.35 -18.81 0.35
C ALA A 199 6.19 -20.31 0.70
N GLY A 200 5.28 -20.67 1.61
CA GLY A 200 4.92 -22.07 1.89
C GLY A 200 4.00 -22.70 0.84
N GLY A 201 3.91 -24.04 0.87
CA GLY A 201 2.93 -24.79 0.06
C GLY A 201 3.10 -24.60 -1.44
N GLN A 202 2.03 -24.18 -2.13
CA GLN A 202 2.00 -24.02 -3.59
C GLN A 202 2.92 -22.91 -4.12
N TYR A 203 3.32 -21.95 -3.27
CA TYR A 203 4.16 -20.82 -3.67
C TYR A 203 5.65 -21.04 -3.43
N GLY A 204 6.05 -22.20 -2.87
CA GLY A 204 7.47 -22.55 -2.69
C GLY A 204 8.25 -22.55 -4.01
N ILE A 205 7.56 -22.84 -5.13
CA ILE A 205 8.14 -22.78 -6.47
C ILE A 205 8.75 -21.40 -6.78
N PHE A 206 8.15 -20.31 -6.31
CA PHE A 206 8.66 -18.97 -6.57
C PHE A 206 10.05 -18.76 -5.93
N VAL A 207 10.20 -19.18 -4.68
CA VAL A 207 11.47 -19.05 -3.93
C VAL A 207 12.56 -19.94 -4.54
N ASP A 208 12.21 -21.14 -4.99
CA ASP A 208 13.14 -22.03 -5.68
C ASP A 208 13.65 -21.40 -6.98
N LYS A 209 12.75 -20.77 -7.76
CA LYS A 209 13.12 -20.11 -9.01
C LYS A 209 13.98 -18.87 -8.79
N LEU A 210 13.69 -18.06 -7.76
CA LEU A 210 14.57 -16.95 -7.36
C LEU A 210 15.97 -17.46 -7.04
N SER A 211 16.04 -18.50 -6.21
CA SER A 211 17.30 -19.12 -5.80
C SER A 211 18.09 -19.66 -6.99
N ALA A 212 17.41 -20.24 -7.98
CA ALA A 212 18.03 -20.71 -9.23
C ALA A 212 18.64 -19.59 -10.07
N LEU A 213 18.14 -18.36 -9.95
CA LEU A 213 18.72 -17.15 -10.57
C LEU A 213 19.87 -16.56 -9.73
N GLY A 214 20.18 -17.14 -8.58
CA GLY A 214 21.09 -16.54 -7.59
C GLY A 214 20.50 -15.32 -6.89
N TRP A 215 19.18 -15.14 -7.01
CA TRP A 215 18.43 -14.12 -6.31
C TRP A 215 17.89 -14.69 -5.01
N SER A 216 17.67 -13.79 -4.06
CA SER A 216 16.91 -14.11 -2.86
C SER A 216 15.75 -13.15 -2.78
N ILE A 217 14.89 -13.41 -1.79
CA ILE A 217 14.12 -12.34 -1.21
C ILE A 217 15.14 -11.20 -0.95
N ASP A 218 16.10 -11.34 -0.07
CA ASP A 218 17.06 -10.29 0.26
C ASP A 218 18.04 -9.71 -0.82
N LYS A 219 17.80 -9.81 -2.13
CA LYS A 219 18.55 -9.01 -3.12
C LYS A 219 17.71 -8.01 -3.89
N LEU A 220 16.45 -8.35 -4.08
CA LEU A 220 15.59 -7.55 -4.91
C LEU A 220 15.26 -6.12 -4.30
N ILE A 221 14.99 -5.90 -3.00
CA ILE A 221 14.61 -4.59 -2.33
C ILE A 221 15.88 -3.76 -2.26
N GLU A 222 17.06 -4.35 -2.07
CA GLU A 222 18.31 -3.58 -2.04
C GLU A 222 18.44 -2.79 -3.34
N ALA A 223 18.22 -3.44 -4.48
CA ALA A 223 18.30 -2.73 -5.73
C ALA A 223 17.07 -1.85 -6.04
N LYS A 224 15.88 -2.06 -5.42
CA LYS A 224 14.78 -1.07 -5.45
C LYS A 224 15.13 0.17 -4.65
N ASP A 225 15.81 0.04 -3.53
CA ASP A 225 16.21 1.17 -2.70
C ASP A 225 17.29 1.99 -3.38
N LEU A 226 18.21 1.37 -4.13
CA LEU A 226 19.16 2.09 -5.00
C LEU A 226 18.45 2.94 -6.06
N ILE A 227 17.34 2.45 -6.62
CA ILE A 227 16.55 3.24 -7.58
C ILE A 227 15.74 4.31 -6.86
N SER A 228 15.15 3.96 -5.72
CA SER A 228 14.31 4.86 -4.93
C SER A 228 15.13 6.02 -4.35
N SER A 229 16.40 5.80 -3.99
CA SER A 229 17.28 6.90 -3.55
C SER A 229 17.52 7.93 -4.65
N GLU A 230 17.52 7.50 -5.91
CA GLU A 230 17.67 8.40 -7.07
C GLU A 230 16.36 9.10 -7.43
N VAL A 231 15.25 8.35 -7.46
CA VAL A 231 13.97 8.88 -7.98
C VAL A 231 13.07 9.48 -6.90
N ASP A 232 13.19 9.05 -5.66
CA ASP A 232 12.40 9.51 -4.51
C ASP A 232 13.29 9.71 -3.28
N PRO A 233 14.25 10.65 -3.32
CA PRO A 233 15.15 10.91 -2.20
C PRO A 233 14.34 11.33 -0.97
N GLY A 234 14.54 10.62 0.13
CA GLY A 234 13.76 10.78 1.36
C GLY A 234 12.45 9.99 1.39
N TYR A 235 12.14 9.24 0.34
CA TYR A 235 10.99 8.33 0.22
C TYR A 235 9.64 9.03 0.40
N ALA A 236 9.54 10.30 0.03
CA ALA A 236 8.33 11.10 0.27
C ALA A 236 7.14 10.56 -0.53
N GLY A 237 7.37 10.19 -1.80
CA GLY A 237 6.35 9.57 -2.65
C GLY A 237 5.95 8.17 -2.15
N GLU A 238 6.92 7.36 -1.73
CA GLU A 238 6.65 6.04 -1.12
C GLU A 238 5.87 6.17 0.20
N ILE A 239 6.21 7.15 1.05
CA ILE A 239 5.47 7.46 2.28
C ILE A 239 4.04 7.90 1.98
N ALA A 240 3.83 8.73 0.96
CA ALA A 240 2.50 9.16 0.55
C ALA A 240 1.64 7.98 0.08
N LEU A 241 2.20 7.07 -0.73
CA LEU A 241 1.53 5.83 -1.14
C LEU A 241 1.22 4.93 0.06
N MET A 242 2.13 4.85 1.03
CA MET A 242 1.92 4.09 2.27
C MET A 242 0.79 4.67 3.12
N LYS A 243 0.75 5.99 3.33
CA LYS A 243 -0.35 6.70 4.00
C LYS A 243 -1.69 6.37 3.35
N ALA A 244 -1.74 6.52 2.04
CA ALA A 244 -2.92 6.24 1.24
C ALA A 244 -3.35 4.77 1.33
N GLY A 245 -2.38 3.86 1.34
CA GLY A 245 -2.61 2.43 1.59
C GLY A 245 -3.19 2.14 2.97
N VAL A 246 -2.74 2.82 4.02
CA VAL A 246 -3.34 2.69 5.36
C VAL A 246 -4.78 3.21 5.37
N ARG A 247 -5.01 4.36 4.72
CA ARG A 247 -6.32 5.02 4.67
C ARG A 247 -7.36 4.22 3.89
N SER A 248 -6.99 3.59 2.77
CA SER A 248 -7.93 2.75 2.04
C SER A 248 -8.39 1.57 2.89
N GLU A 249 -7.60 1.25 3.92
CA GLU A 249 -7.65 0.04 4.75
C GLU A 249 -7.97 0.30 6.20
N THR A 250 -8.58 1.47 6.38
CA THR A 250 -9.14 1.91 7.62
C THR A 250 -10.65 1.93 7.48
N TYR A 251 -11.30 1.05 8.23
CA TYR A 251 -12.74 0.87 8.18
C TYR A 251 -13.37 1.29 9.49
N PHE A 252 -14.47 2.03 9.40
CA PHE A 252 -15.32 2.25 10.56
C PHE A 252 -16.00 0.96 10.97
N LEU A 253 -16.10 0.72 12.27
CA LEU A 253 -16.71 -0.48 12.82
C LEU A 253 -18.02 -0.13 13.49
N LYS A 254 -19.12 -0.66 12.95
CA LYS A 254 -20.44 -0.62 13.59
C LYS A 254 -20.83 -2.03 14.02
N GLU A 255 -21.13 -2.19 15.31
CA GLU A 255 -21.50 -3.50 15.89
C GLU A 255 -20.46 -4.61 15.62
N GLY A 256 -19.17 -4.23 15.53
CA GLY A 256 -18.06 -5.15 15.27
C GLY A 256 -17.89 -5.55 13.81
N LYS A 257 -18.59 -4.91 12.87
CA LYS A 257 -18.48 -5.15 11.44
C LYS A 257 -18.03 -3.89 10.71
N GLU A 258 -17.30 -4.08 9.61
CA GLU A 258 -16.95 -3.01 8.69
C GLU A 258 -18.20 -2.27 8.21
N TRP A 259 -18.12 -0.95 8.20
CA TRP A 259 -19.17 -0.03 7.81
C TRP A 259 -18.65 0.85 6.69
N ASP A 260 -19.16 0.62 5.47
CA ASP A 260 -18.71 1.19 4.20
C ASP A 260 -19.62 2.32 3.70
N HIS A 261 -20.38 2.94 4.61
CA HIS A 261 -21.34 3.99 4.28
C HIS A 261 -21.11 5.23 5.12
N ASN A 262 -21.56 6.38 4.60
CA ASN A 262 -21.68 7.61 5.39
C ASN A 262 -22.26 7.31 6.78
N ILE A 263 -21.71 7.98 7.80
CA ILE A 263 -22.19 7.84 9.17
C ILE A 263 -23.52 8.58 9.26
N ASN A 264 -24.62 7.86 9.50
CA ASN A 264 -25.95 8.44 9.62
C ASN A 264 -26.42 8.41 11.07
N LEU A 265 -26.72 9.59 11.63
CA LEU A 265 -27.20 9.78 13.01
C LEU A 265 -28.48 10.62 13.03
N LYS A 266 -29.29 10.51 14.08
CA LYS A 266 -30.30 11.52 14.40
C LYS A 266 -29.73 12.52 15.40
N ALA A 267 -30.29 13.72 15.42
CA ALA A 267 -30.03 14.67 16.50
C ALA A 267 -30.35 14.03 17.87
N GLY A 268 -29.38 14.08 18.78
CA GLY A 268 -29.43 13.45 20.11
C GLY A 268 -28.93 12.01 20.16
N ASP A 269 -28.80 11.31 19.02
CA ASP A 269 -28.24 9.95 19.01
C ASP A 269 -26.73 10.01 19.23
N THR A 270 -26.21 8.98 19.88
CA THR A 270 -24.78 8.78 20.11
C THR A 270 -24.31 7.46 19.51
N MET A 271 -23.04 7.40 19.14
CA MET A 271 -22.40 6.16 18.71
C MET A 271 -20.94 6.10 19.14
N PRO A 272 -20.41 4.89 19.45
CA PRO A 272 -19.00 4.72 19.75
C PRO A 272 -18.15 4.87 18.48
N LEU A 273 -16.98 5.47 18.64
CA LEU A 273 -15.97 5.63 17.59
C LEU A 273 -15.04 4.43 17.60
N LYS A 274 -15.22 3.52 16.65
CA LYS A 274 -14.42 2.31 16.51
C LYS A 274 -13.89 2.21 15.08
N LEU A 275 -12.60 1.91 14.95
CA LEU A 275 -11.92 1.72 13.67
C LEU A 275 -11.14 0.41 13.66
N SER A 276 -11.14 -0.24 12.51
CA SER A 276 -10.13 -1.22 12.13
C SER A 276 -9.11 -0.53 11.24
N VAL A 277 -7.84 -0.56 11.61
CA VAL A 277 -6.73 -0.09 10.75
C VAL A 277 -5.90 -1.32 10.42
N LEU A 278 -5.80 -1.69 9.14
CA LEU A 278 -5.03 -2.87 8.70
C LEU A 278 -5.44 -4.19 9.39
N GLY A 279 -6.74 -4.34 9.70
CA GLY A 279 -7.28 -5.48 10.44
C GLY A 279 -7.14 -5.38 11.98
N PHE A 280 -6.47 -4.35 12.50
CA PHE A 280 -6.42 -4.08 13.93
C PHE A 280 -7.66 -3.31 14.39
N SER A 281 -8.67 -4.06 14.86
CA SER A 281 -10.00 -3.56 15.24
C SER A 281 -10.06 -2.65 16.49
N GLN A 282 -8.93 -2.42 17.18
CA GLN A 282 -8.85 -1.56 18.36
C GLN A 282 -8.19 -0.20 18.08
N ALA A 283 -7.87 0.10 16.81
CA ALA A 283 -7.17 1.32 16.42
C ALA A 283 -7.89 2.60 16.88
N GLY A 284 -9.22 2.64 16.81
CA GLY A 284 -10.01 3.82 17.19
C GLY A 284 -9.78 4.33 18.62
N TYR A 285 -9.30 3.48 19.54
CA TYR A 285 -9.02 3.85 20.94
C TYR A 285 -7.69 4.58 21.14
N VAL A 286 -6.73 4.40 20.23
CA VAL A 286 -5.41 5.04 20.32
C VAL A 286 -5.31 6.31 19.48
N LEU A 287 -6.34 6.60 18.68
CA LEU A 287 -6.43 7.77 17.80
C LEU A 287 -7.16 8.93 18.48
N HIS A 288 -6.86 10.14 18.03
CA HIS A 288 -7.64 11.34 18.31
C HIS A 288 -8.72 11.53 17.24
N TRP A 289 -9.79 12.22 17.63
CA TRP A 289 -10.94 12.43 16.77
C TRP A 289 -11.36 13.90 16.71
N GLN A 290 -11.66 14.38 15.50
CA GLN A 290 -12.12 15.74 15.25
C GLN A 290 -13.36 15.74 14.37
N ILE A 291 -14.21 16.74 14.57
CA ILE A 291 -15.34 17.06 13.72
C ILE A 291 -15.19 18.51 13.22
N ASP A 292 -15.44 18.74 11.93
CA ASP A 292 -15.27 20.07 11.32
C ASP A 292 -16.31 21.09 11.77
N ASP A 293 -17.55 20.63 12.01
CA ASP A 293 -18.68 21.49 12.39
C ASP A 293 -19.38 20.92 13.63
N THR A 294 -19.02 21.50 14.78
CA THR A 294 -19.58 21.13 16.09
C THR A 294 -21.05 21.50 16.25
N GLY A 295 -21.61 22.36 15.38
CA GLY A 295 -23.04 22.66 15.36
C GLY A 295 -23.89 21.53 14.76
N VAL A 296 -23.28 20.67 13.93
CA VAL A 296 -23.91 19.50 13.33
C VAL A 296 -23.72 18.26 14.18
N ALA A 297 -22.50 17.97 14.63
CA ALA A 297 -22.18 16.81 15.47
C ALA A 297 -21.01 17.13 16.40
N THR A 298 -20.91 16.47 17.56
CA THR A 298 -19.78 16.63 18.49
C THR A 298 -19.08 15.31 18.77
N VAL A 299 -17.79 15.39 19.09
CA VAL A 299 -16.97 14.26 19.50
C VAL A 299 -16.49 14.46 20.92
N ASP A 300 -16.68 13.46 21.77
CA ASP A 300 -15.97 13.32 23.02
C ASP A 300 -14.79 12.36 22.81
N ASP A 301 -13.60 12.93 22.70
CA ASP A 301 -12.37 12.17 22.45
C ASP A 301 -11.91 11.37 23.69
N SER A 302 -12.39 11.70 24.88
CA SER A 302 -12.05 10.96 26.11
C SER A 302 -12.84 9.65 26.22
N THR A 303 -14.13 9.69 25.84
CA THR A 303 -15.00 8.52 25.84
C THR A 303 -15.09 7.84 24.46
N LYS A 304 -14.46 8.43 23.43
CA LYS A 304 -14.51 8.00 22.03
C LYS A 304 -15.97 7.87 21.55
N THR A 305 -16.75 8.93 21.73
CA THR A 305 -18.18 8.96 21.38
C THR A 305 -18.50 10.10 20.43
N LEU A 306 -19.24 9.81 19.36
CA LEU A 306 -19.82 10.79 18.43
C LEU A 306 -21.29 11.03 18.78
N THR A 307 -21.71 12.29 18.80
CA THR A 307 -23.10 12.70 19.09
C THR A 307 -23.65 13.56 17.97
N GLY A 308 -24.84 13.24 17.46
CA GLY A 308 -25.56 14.11 16.53
C GLY A 308 -26.17 15.32 17.25
N VAL A 309 -25.99 16.53 16.72
CA VAL A 309 -26.52 17.77 17.33
C VAL A 309 -27.68 18.32 16.52
N THR A 310 -27.43 18.79 15.30
CA THR A 310 -28.44 19.43 14.45
C THR A 310 -28.40 18.83 13.05
N LYS A 311 -29.54 18.84 12.35
CA LYS A 311 -29.62 18.37 10.97
C LYS A 311 -28.57 19.07 10.10
N GLY A 312 -27.71 18.29 9.44
CA GLY A 312 -26.63 18.82 8.62
C GLY A 312 -25.69 17.72 8.15
N LYS A 313 -24.58 18.15 7.53
CA LYS A 313 -23.45 17.28 7.17
C LYS A 313 -22.17 17.91 7.71
N THR A 314 -21.26 17.08 8.19
CA THR A 314 -19.93 17.51 8.65
C THR A 314 -18.93 16.37 8.42
N THR A 315 -17.64 16.67 8.52
CA THR A 315 -16.57 15.69 8.30
C THR A 315 -15.99 15.25 9.64
N LEU A 316 -15.94 13.94 9.87
CA LEU A 316 -15.26 13.31 10.99
C LEU A 316 -13.88 12.87 10.53
N ARG A 317 -12.84 13.17 11.31
CA ARG A 317 -11.47 12.67 11.10
C ARG A 317 -10.98 11.90 12.32
N ALA A 318 -10.33 10.78 12.07
CA ALA A 318 -9.46 10.15 13.06
C ALA A 318 -8.00 10.44 12.67
N TYR A 319 -7.21 10.92 13.62
CA TYR A 319 -5.86 11.43 13.38
C TYR A 319 -4.99 11.23 14.62
N LEU A 320 -3.72 11.62 14.51
CA LEU A 320 -2.70 11.34 15.51
C LEU A 320 -2.32 12.61 16.25
N ASN A 321 -1.60 13.50 15.59
CA ASN A 321 -1.13 14.76 16.18
C ASN A 321 -1.74 15.95 15.44
N ASN A 322 -1.85 15.85 14.12
CA ASN A 322 -2.35 16.92 13.27
C ASN A 322 -3.42 16.40 12.29
N PRO A 323 -4.70 16.78 12.50
CA PRO A 323 -5.81 16.30 11.68
C PRO A 323 -5.70 16.64 10.19
N ASP A 324 -4.87 17.62 9.82
CA ASP A 324 -4.68 18.01 8.42
C ASP A 324 -3.66 17.13 7.69
N THR A 325 -2.66 16.59 8.39
CA THR A 325 -1.48 15.95 7.76
C THR A 325 -1.30 14.47 8.12
N ASP A 326 -1.88 14.01 9.23
CA ASP A 326 -1.70 12.65 9.75
C ASP A 326 -3.01 11.89 10.02
N TRP A 327 -4.11 12.35 9.45
CA TRP A 327 -5.37 11.60 9.49
C TRP A 327 -5.24 10.23 8.80
N VAL A 328 -5.87 9.23 9.43
CA VAL A 328 -5.92 7.84 8.96
C VAL A 328 -7.32 7.42 8.53
N TYR A 329 -8.34 8.19 8.93
CA TYR A 329 -9.74 7.98 8.53
C TYR A 329 -10.43 9.33 8.36
N GLN A 330 -11.25 9.45 7.31
CA GLN A 330 -12.10 10.60 7.08
C GLN A 330 -13.44 10.15 6.49
N GLU A 331 -14.55 10.62 7.04
CA GLU A 331 -15.89 10.27 6.56
C GLU A 331 -16.90 11.39 6.77
N THR A 332 -17.94 11.42 5.93
CA THR A 332 -19.05 12.36 6.11
C THR A 332 -20.04 11.83 7.16
N VAL A 333 -20.29 12.65 8.18
CA VAL A 333 -21.37 12.46 9.15
C VAL A 333 -22.60 13.21 8.70
N HIS A 334 -23.71 12.49 8.56
CA HIS A 334 -25.03 12.99 8.21
C HIS A 334 -25.93 12.94 9.44
N VAL A 335 -26.29 14.11 9.96
CA VAL A 335 -27.26 14.21 11.05
C VAL A 335 -28.62 14.53 10.47
N THR A 336 -29.60 13.71 10.82
CA THR A 336 -31.01 13.88 10.45
C THR A 336 -31.78 14.52 11.61
N GLY A 337 -32.81 15.30 11.29
CA GLY A 337 -33.62 15.96 12.32
C GLY A 337 -34.35 14.93 13.18
N GLY A 338 -34.18 15.00 14.51
CA GLY A 338 -34.97 14.23 15.45
C GLY A 338 -36.42 14.70 15.40
N SER A 339 -37.37 13.76 15.37
CA SER A 339 -38.77 14.08 15.65
C SER A 339 -38.80 14.69 17.05
N ALA A 340 -39.20 15.96 17.16
CA ALA A 340 -39.53 16.53 18.45
C ALA A 340 -40.61 15.64 19.07
N HIS A 341 -40.24 14.84 20.07
CA HIS A 341 -41.22 14.32 21.02
C HIS A 341 -41.79 15.57 21.70
N GLY A 342 -42.94 16.03 21.19
CA GLY A 342 -43.69 17.09 21.83
C GLY A 342 -43.94 16.72 23.29
N PRO A 343 -43.94 17.69 24.22
CA PRO A 343 -44.22 17.40 25.60
C PRO A 343 -45.59 16.72 25.68
N SER A 344 -45.62 15.52 26.24
CA SER A 344 -46.82 14.89 26.76
C SER A 344 -47.40 15.84 27.80
N MET A 345 -48.38 16.67 27.40
CA MET A 345 -49.26 17.31 28.36
C MET A 345 -50.28 16.25 28.79
N GLU A 346 -50.21 15.91 30.08
CA GLU A 346 -51.30 15.25 30.83
C GLU A 346 -52.59 16.06 30.79
#